data_AF-A0AAU4ZR32-F1
#
_entry.id   AF-A0AAU4ZR32-F1
#
_cell.length_a   1.000
_cell.length_b   1.000
_cell.length_c   1.000
_cell.angle_alpha   90.00
_cell.angle_beta   90.00
_cell.angle_gamma   90.00
#
_symmetry.space_group_name_H-M   'P 1'
#
loop_
_entity.id
_entity.type
_entity.pdbx_description
1 polymer ?
#
loop_
_entity_poly.entity_id
_entity_poly.type
_entity_poly.pdbx_seq_one_letter_code
_entity_poly.pdbx_strand_id
1 'polypeptide(L)'
;MLGPLSLSGCAIDKGTALAADFEDNWAGTPDVAKIRTTKNNTLPFKGTSTGTLILKDGTSADRVTKLVGKLREYVARHDKVTGRIAVDGITFTVVADERRTREVLALWRSLTADDRVADADINDAPWREATDRWRIEVTAVDATGALAVFKDMYAEGDRHRPLSGVIVLTVKGGLFVETDFNDRFPAEAIAAYEAVLAQYPVVGATLRRDAVSGSAVNIVVAKGSDRDHADELARRAAPNLGAAIKVTSDSAD
;
A
#
# COMPACT_ATOMS: atom_id res chain seq x y z
N MET A 1 58.49 2.77 25.08
CA MET A 1 57.91 3.36 23.86
C MET A 1 56.80 2.41 23.41
N LEU A 2 55.56 2.63 23.86
CA LEU A 2 54.40 1.82 23.52
C LEU A 2 53.64 2.58 22.43
N GLY A 3 53.71 2.09 21.19
CA GLY A 3 52.94 2.64 20.07
C GLY A 3 51.49 2.16 20.17
N PRO A 4 50.48 3.04 20.02
CA PRO A 4 49.09 2.62 20.02
C PRO A 4 48.80 1.81 18.74
N LEU A 5 48.35 0.58 18.91
CA LEU A 5 47.71 -0.21 17.87
C LEU A 5 46.41 0.51 17.47
N SER A 6 46.45 1.25 16.37
CA SER A 6 45.24 1.73 15.69
C SER A 6 44.46 0.52 15.20
N LEU A 7 43.55 0.02 16.03
CA LEU A 7 42.42 -0.80 15.61
C LEU A 7 41.54 0.07 14.71
N SER A 8 41.87 0.13 13.43
CA SER A 8 40.95 0.54 12.39
C SER A 8 39.83 -0.50 12.35
N GLY A 9 38.83 -0.32 13.23
CA GLY A 9 37.63 -1.14 13.25
C GLY A 9 36.89 -0.92 11.94
N CYS A 10 37.01 -1.88 11.02
CA CYS A 10 36.18 -1.93 9.82
C CYS A 10 34.71 -1.96 10.28
N ALA A 11 34.01 -0.83 10.17
CA ALA A 11 32.57 -0.82 10.37
C ALA A 11 31.97 -1.79 9.35
N ILE A 12 31.27 -2.82 9.85
CA ILE A 12 30.64 -3.80 8.97
C ILE A 12 29.36 -3.16 8.44
N ASP A 13 29.35 -2.86 7.15
CA ASP A 13 28.16 -2.43 6.44
C ASP A 13 27.21 -3.65 6.29
N LYS A 14 26.51 -3.96 7.38
CA LYS A 14 25.66 -5.15 7.49
C LYS A 14 24.50 -5.12 6.50
N GLY A 15 23.92 -3.95 6.23
CA GLY A 15 22.86 -3.78 5.23
C GLY A 15 23.37 -4.06 3.81
N THR A 16 24.58 -3.62 3.47
CA THR A 16 25.21 -3.96 2.17
C THR A 16 25.48 -5.46 2.07
N ALA A 17 26.00 -6.10 3.12
CA ALA A 17 26.24 -7.54 3.12
C ALA A 17 24.93 -8.33 2.93
N LEU A 18 23.86 -7.98 3.67
CA LEU A 18 22.55 -8.61 3.54
C LEU A 18 21.92 -8.41 2.15
N ALA A 19 22.16 -7.27 1.50
CA ALA A 19 21.70 -7.01 0.14
C ALA A 19 22.45 -7.87 -0.88
N ALA A 20 23.79 -7.96 -0.77
CA ALA A 20 24.60 -8.81 -1.64
C ALA A 20 24.23 -10.30 -1.47
N ASP A 21 24.10 -10.78 -0.23
CA ASP A 21 23.68 -12.14 0.06
C ASP A 21 22.30 -12.43 -0.55
N PHE A 22 21.36 -11.48 -0.50
CA PHE A 22 20.06 -11.63 -1.16
C PHE A 22 20.22 -11.75 -2.68
N GLU A 23 20.97 -10.84 -3.30
CA GLU A 23 21.20 -10.85 -4.76
C GLU A 23 21.84 -12.17 -5.21
N ASP A 24 22.86 -12.65 -4.51
CA ASP A 24 23.55 -13.89 -4.82
C ASP A 24 22.64 -15.12 -4.67
N ASN A 25 21.81 -15.17 -3.63
CA ASN A 25 20.88 -16.29 -3.41
C ASN A 25 19.79 -16.39 -4.49
N TRP A 26 19.41 -15.27 -5.11
CA TRP A 26 18.35 -15.21 -6.11
C TRP A 26 18.88 -15.08 -7.55
N ALA A 27 20.18 -14.88 -7.72
CA ALA A 27 20.83 -14.79 -9.02
C ALA A 27 20.54 -16.03 -9.89
N GLY A 28 20.17 -15.80 -11.16
CA GLY A 28 19.87 -16.86 -12.11
C GLY A 28 18.58 -17.65 -11.82
N THR A 29 17.77 -17.24 -10.85
CA THR A 29 16.47 -17.88 -10.58
C THR A 29 15.55 -17.76 -11.80
N PRO A 30 15.01 -18.87 -12.35
CA PRO A 30 14.05 -18.80 -13.44
C PRO A 30 12.85 -17.91 -13.08
N ASP A 31 12.32 -17.21 -14.08
CA ASP A 31 11.19 -16.27 -13.96
C ASP A 31 11.48 -14.96 -13.22
N VAL A 32 12.64 -14.81 -12.56
CA VAL A 32 13.09 -13.51 -12.04
C VAL A 32 13.76 -12.73 -13.17
N ALA A 33 13.17 -11.58 -13.53
CA ALA A 33 13.72 -10.69 -14.55
C ALA A 33 14.79 -9.76 -13.96
N LYS A 34 14.56 -9.27 -12.74
CA LYS A 34 15.43 -8.32 -12.07
C LYS A 34 15.33 -8.48 -10.55
N ILE A 35 16.44 -8.25 -9.86
CA ILE A 35 16.48 -8.13 -8.41
C ILE A 35 16.72 -6.65 -8.08
N ARG A 36 15.96 -6.10 -7.12
CA ARG A 36 16.23 -4.77 -6.55
C ARG A 36 16.43 -4.91 -5.05
N THR A 37 17.49 -4.30 -4.54
CA THR A 37 17.74 -4.24 -3.10
C THR A 37 17.77 -2.79 -2.63
N THR A 38 17.23 -2.57 -1.43
CA THR A 38 17.39 -1.33 -0.68
C THR A 38 18.03 -1.69 0.65
N LYS A 39 19.05 -0.93 1.06
CA LYS A 39 19.80 -1.17 2.29
C LYS A 39 19.66 -0.03 3.26
N ASN A 40 19.58 -0.36 4.54
CA ASN A 40 19.62 0.60 5.64
C ASN A 40 20.73 0.19 6.62
N ASN A 41 21.57 1.14 7.00
CA ASN A 41 22.70 0.91 7.89
C ASN A 41 22.64 1.84 9.09
N THR A 42 22.80 1.24 10.27
CA THR A 42 23.11 1.95 11.50
C THR A 42 24.46 1.43 11.98
N LEU A 43 25.50 2.17 11.61
CA LEU A 43 26.88 1.81 11.89
C LEU A 43 27.14 1.71 13.41
N PRO A 44 28.09 0.88 13.86
CA PRO A 44 29.00 0.05 13.03
C PRO A 44 28.55 -1.40 12.78
N PHE A 45 27.41 -1.86 13.32
CA PHE A 45 27.05 -3.30 13.29
C PHE A 45 25.57 -3.61 13.02
N LYS A 46 24.71 -2.61 12.80
CA LYS A 46 23.29 -2.82 12.54
C LYS A 46 22.97 -2.45 11.09
N GLY A 47 22.11 -3.24 10.48
CA GLY A 47 21.59 -2.95 9.16
C GLY A 47 20.44 -3.90 8.82
N THR A 48 19.61 -3.46 7.89
CA THR A 48 18.52 -4.25 7.30
C THR A 48 18.60 -4.12 5.79
N SER A 49 17.99 -5.08 5.10
CA SER A 49 17.87 -5.07 3.64
C SER A 49 16.44 -5.40 3.24
N THR A 50 15.96 -4.75 2.18
CA THR A 50 14.73 -5.12 1.50
C THR A 50 15.10 -5.62 0.12
N GLY A 51 14.84 -6.89 -0.15
CA GLY A 51 15.06 -7.52 -1.45
C GLY A 51 13.73 -7.71 -2.18
N THR A 52 13.63 -7.20 -3.41
CA THR A 52 12.46 -7.33 -4.28
C THR A 52 12.81 -8.15 -5.51
N LEU A 53 12.11 -9.26 -5.70
CA LEU A 53 12.17 -10.08 -6.91
C LEU A 53 11.14 -9.54 -7.91
N ILE A 54 11.62 -8.95 -9.01
CA ILE A 54 10.76 -8.52 -10.12
C ILE A 54 10.67 -9.68 -11.09
N LEU A 55 9.47 -10.21 -11.24
CA LEU A 55 9.22 -11.37 -12.10
C LEU A 55 9.04 -10.94 -13.55
N LYS A 56 9.23 -11.89 -14.47
CA LYS A 56 8.95 -11.69 -15.90
C LYS A 56 7.45 -11.52 -16.10
N ASP A 57 7.08 -10.67 -17.05
CA ASP A 57 5.68 -10.50 -17.44
C ASP A 57 5.06 -11.84 -17.87
N GLY A 58 3.83 -12.11 -17.43
CA GLY A 58 3.12 -13.36 -17.74
C GLY A 58 3.62 -14.58 -16.95
N THR A 59 4.40 -14.39 -15.88
CA THR A 59 4.76 -15.48 -14.97
C THR A 59 3.49 -16.10 -14.37
N SER A 60 3.28 -17.40 -14.55
CA SER A 60 2.03 -18.03 -14.12
C SER A 60 1.85 -18.00 -12.60
N ALA A 61 0.58 -17.98 -12.14
CA ALA A 61 0.26 -17.96 -10.71
C ALA A 61 0.90 -19.11 -9.92
N ASP A 62 1.06 -20.30 -10.51
CA ASP A 62 1.74 -21.43 -9.87
C ASP A 62 3.24 -21.16 -9.67
N ARG A 63 3.88 -20.51 -10.65
CA ARG A 63 5.28 -20.10 -10.56
C ARG A 63 5.48 -19.00 -9.52
N VAL A 64 4.60 -18.00 -9.49
CA VAL A 64 4.58 -16.97 -8.43
C VAL A 64 4.43 -17.63 -7.06
N THR A 65 3.46 -18.52 -6.89
CA THR A 65 3.22 -19.24 -5.62
C THR A 65 4.46 -20.02 -5.16
N LYS A 66 5.14 -20.69 -6.08
CA LYS A 66 6.38 -21.42 -5.78
C LYS A 66 7.51 -20.48 -5.34
N LEU A 67 7.66 -19.33 -5.99
CA LEU A 67 8.67 -18.34 -5.62
C LEU A 67 8.36 -17.69 -4.27
N VAL A 68 7.09 -17.39 -3.99
CA VAL A 68 6.63 -16.93 -2.68
C VAL A 68 6.98 -17.94 -1.59
N GLY A 69 6.74 -19.24 -1.81
CA GLY A 69 7.09 -20.28 -0.86
C GLY A 69 8.60 -20.33 -0.53
N LYS A 70 9.45 -20.23 -1.56
CA LYS A 70 10.90 -20.14 -1.38
C LYS A 70 11.34 -18.86 -0.67
N LEU A 71 10.74 -17.72 -1.02
CA LEU A 71 11.08 -16.44 -0.42
C LEU A 71 10.67 -16.39 1.05
N ARG A 72 9.52 -16.97 1.39
CA ARG A 72 9.08 -17.18 2.78
C ARG A 72 10.11 -17.94 3.60
N GLU A 73 10.60 -19.07 3.09
CA GLU A 73 11.64 -19.85 3.77
C GLU A 73 12.95 -19.05 3.92
N TYR A 74 13.30 -18.25 2.92
CA TYR A 74 14.47 -17.38 2.98
C TYR A 74 14.33 -16.32 4.08
N VAL A 75 13.23 -15.56 4.11
CA VAL A 75 13.02 -14.49 5.12
C VAL A 75 12.87 -15.06 6.53
N ALA A 76 12.31 -16.27 6.67
CA ALA A 76 12.24 -16.96 7.97
C ALA A 76 13.64 -17.29 8.54
N ARG A 77 14.65 -17.50 7.68
CA ARG A 77 16.05 -17.71 8.09
C ARG A 77 16.84 -16.41 8.24
N HIS A 78 16.34 -15.30 7.72
CA HIS A 78 17.04 -14.01 7.66
C HIS A 78 16.16 -12.89 8.23
N ASP A 79 16.09 -12.79 9.55
CA ASP A 79 15.22 -11.86 10.31
C ASP A 79 15.50 -10.37 10.09
N LYS A 80 16.58 -10.02 9.38
CA LYS A 80 16.96 -8.65 8.99
C LYS A 80 16.72 -8.36 7.50
N VAL A 81 16.08 -9.28 6.78
CA VAL A 81 15.73 -9.14 5.37
C VAL A 81 14.22 -9.13 5.20
N THR A 82 13.70 -8.08 4.59
CA THR A 82 12.33 -8.03 4.07
C THR A 82 12.34 -8.53 2.62
N GLY A 83 11.58 -9.60 2.34
CA GLY A 83 11.42 -10.14 0.99
C GLY A 83 10.15 -9.65 0.33
N ARG A 84 10.25 -9.19 -0.92
CA ARG A 84 9.11 -8.72 -1.73
C ARG A 84 9.11 -9.37 -3.12
N ILE A 85 7.94 -9.49 -3.70
CA ILE A 85 7.74 -9.89 -5.10
C ILE A 85 6.98 -8.79 -5.83
N ALA A 86 7.43 -8.44 -7.04
CA ALA A 86 6.73 -7.55 -7.95
C ALA A 86 6.39 -8.32 -9.24
N VAL A 87 5.10 -8.42 -9.55
CA VAL A 87 4.58 -9.16 -10.71
C VAL A 87 3.22 -8.63 -11.11
N ASP A 88 2.99 -8.50 -12.42
CA ASP A 88 1.72 -8.03 -13.01
C ASP A 88 1.20 -6.71 -12.39
N GLY A 89 2.11 -5.73 -12.24
CA GLY A 89 1.77 -4.42 -11.66
C GLY A 89 1.48 -4.43 -10.16
N ILE A 90 1.75 -5.53 -9.44
CA ILE A 90 1.53 -5.59 -8.00
C ILE A 90 2.82 -5.98 -7.30
N THR A 91 3.19 -5.19 -6.30
CA THR A 91 4.29 -5.50 -5.38
C THR A 91 3.73 -5.91 -4.02
N PHE A 92 4.21 -7.02 -3.46
CA PHE A 92 3.77 -7.46 -2.15
C PHE A 92 4.90 -8.03 -1.30
N THR A 93 4.84 -7.81 0.02
CA THR A 93 5.76 -8.36 1.00
C THR A 93 5.41 -9.82 1.31
N VAL A 94 6.44 -10.67 1.36
CA VAL A 94 6.34 -12.07 1.79
C VAL A 94 6.83 -12.14 3.24
N VAL A 95 5.99 -12.64 4.14
CA VAL A 95 6.28 -12.78 5.58
C VAL A 95 6.55 -14.24 5.92
N ALA A 96 7.29 -14.51 7.00
CA ALA A 96 7.60 -15.89 7.40
C ALA A 96 6.34 -16.72 7.74
N ASP A 97 5.28 -16.06 8.23
CA ASP A 97 4.00 -16.68 8.53
C ASP A 97 3.29 -17.18 7.26
N GLU A 98 2.97 -18.48 7.23
CA GLU A 98 2.36 -19.13 6.06
C GLU A 98 0.92 -18.69 5.81
N ARG A 99 0.13 -18.47 6.87
CA ARG A 99 -1.27 -18.05 6.74
C ARG A 99 -1.32 -16.64 6.16
N ARG A 100 -0.57 -15.70 6.74
CA ARG A 100 -0.49 -14.31 6.27
C ARG A 100 0.02 -14.24 4.82
N THR A 101 1.03 -15.03 4.47
CA THR A 101 1.52 -15.10 3.08
C THR A 101 0.47 -15.65 2.11
N ARG A 102 -0.33 -16.65 2.52
CA ARG A 102 -1.45 -17.14 1.69
C ARG A 102 -2.55 -16.10 1.50
N GLU A 103 -2.84 -15.30 2.52
CA GLU A 103 -3.81 -14.19 2.43
C GLU A 103 -3.34 -13.13 1.42
N VAL A 104 -2.05 -12.75 1.47
CA VAL A 104 -1.44 -11.84 0.48
C VAL A 104 -1.50 -12.41 -0.93
N LEU A 105 -1.18 -13.69 -1.12
CA LEU A 105 -1.29 -14.36 -2.41
C LEU A 105 -2.72 -14.37 -2.96
N ALA A 106 -3.72 -14.57 -2.10
CA ALA A 106 -5.12 -14.53 -2.49
C ALA A 106 -5.53 -13.11 -2.90
N LEU A 107 -5.12 -12.09 -2.14
CA LEU A 107 -5.38 -10.70 -2.47
C LEU A 107 -4.72 -10.30 -3.80
N TRP A 108 -3.44 -10.64 -3.99
CA TRP A 108 -2.71 -10.43 -5.24
C TRP A 108 -3.48 -10.98 -6.45
N ARG A 109 -3.92 -12.24 -6.39
CA ARG A 109 -4.71 -12.85 -7.48
C ARG A 109 -6.00 -12.10 -7.76
N SER A 110 -6.70 -11.64 -6.71
CA SER A 110 -7.96 -10.91 -6.88
C SER A 110 -7.75 -9.54 -7.51
N LEU A 111 -6.68 -8.83 -7.13
CA LEU A 111 -6.34 -7.51 -7.65
C LEU A 111 -5.84 -7.59 -9.10
N THR A 112 -5.00 -8.57 -9.44
CA THR A 112 -4.56 -8.79 -10.83
C THR A 112 -5.72 -9.16 -11.76
N ALA A 113 -6.78 -9.79 -11.24
CA ALA A 113 -7.98 -10.14 -12.00
C ALA A 113 -9.02 -8.99 -12.08
N ASP A 114 -8.71 -7.82 -11.53
CA ASP A 114 -9.59 -6.66 -11.53
C ASP A 114 -9.11 -5.62 -12.53
N ASP A 115 -9.92 -5.39 -13.57
CA ASP A 115 -9.66 -4.41 -14.63
C ASP A 115 -9.72 -2.95 -14.15
N ARG A 116 -10.24 -2.71 -12.94
CA ARG A 116 -10.22 -1.39 -12.30
C ARG A 116 -8.88 -1.11 -11.61
N VAL A 117 -8.02 -2.11 -11.41
CA VAL A 117 -6.73 -1.98 -10.71
C VAL A 117 -5.59 -1.85 -11.73
N ALA A 118 -4.85 -0.75 -11.65
CA ALA A 118 -3.68 -0.49 -12.48
C ALA A 118 -2.37 -0.92 -11.81
N ASP A 119 -2.27 -0.74 -10.49
CA ASP A 119 -1.07 -1.09 -9.71
C ASP A 119 -1.45 -1.27 -8.22
N ALA A 120 -0.67 -2.04 -7.46
CA ALA A 120 -0.85 -2.11 -6.01
C ALA A 120 0.46 -2.41 -5.26
N ASP A 121 0.57 -1.89 -4.04
CA ASP A 121 1.61 -2.20 -3.06
C ASP A 121 0.98 -2.75 -1.77
N ILE A 122 1.31 -3.99 -1.41
CA ILE A 122 0.90 -4.65 -0.17
C ILE A 122 2.14 -4.79 0.71
N ASN A 123 2.27 -3.94 1.72
CA ASN A 123 3.45 -3.87 2.57
C ASN A 123 3.18 -4.34 4.00
N ASP A 124 4.08 -5.19 4.52
CA ASP A 124 4.11 -5.52 5.94
C ASP A 124 4.66 -4.32 6.71
N ALA A 125 3.82 -3.72 7.54
CA ALA A 125 4.06 -2.43 8.18
C ALA A 125 3.79 -2.54 9.69
N PRO A 126 4.59 -3.34 10.43
CA PRO A 126 4.45 -3.46 11.87
C PRO A 126 4.55 -2.08 12.53
N TRP A 127 3.67 -1.81 13.50
CA TRP A 127 3.60 -0.53 14.18
C TRP A 127 3.52 -0.71 15.69
N ARG A 128 4.52 -0.15 16.39
CA ARG A 128 4.68 -0.28 17.86
C ARG A 128 4.62 -1.77 18.26
N GLU A 129 3.66 -2.13 19.12
CA GLU A 129 3.47 -3.48 19.64
C GLU A 129 2.69 -4.38 18.67
N ALA A 130 2.08 -3.82 17.62
CA ALA A 130 1.34 -4.60 16.64
C ALA A 130 2.26 -5.05 15.50
N THR A 131 2.66 -6.32 15.55
CA THR A 131 3.60 -6.93 14.60
C THR A 131 2.93 -7.45 13.32
N ASP A 132 1.61 -7.67 13.35
CA ASP A 132 0.88 -8.26 12.23
C ASP A 132 0.01 -7.23 11.51
N ARG A 133 0.65 -6.22 10.92
CA ARG A 133 -0.04 -5.09 10.30
C ARG A 133 0.28 -4.93 8.83
N TRP A 134 -0.75 -4.72 8.02
CA TRP A 134 -0.62 -4.48 6.58
C TRP A 134 -0.95 -3.03 6.23
N ARG A 135 -0.12 -2.41 5.39
CA ARG A 135 -0.47 -1.22 4.63
C ARG A 135 -0.70 -1.62 3.18
N ILE A 136 -1.83 -1.24 2.63
CA ILE A 136 -2.20 -1.53 1.25
C ILE A 136 -2.43 -0.22 0.52
N GLU A 137 -1.75 -0.04 -0.60
CA GLU A 137 -1.94 1.08 -1.50
C GLU A 137 -2.34 0.52 -2.87
N VAL A 138 -3.49 0.94 -3.40
CA VAL A 138 -4.00 0.53 -4.71
C VAL A 138 -4.13 1.74 -5.61
N THR A 139 -3.65 1.62 -6.83
CA THR A 139 -3.88 2.56 -7.92
C THR A 139 -4.97 1.99 -8.80
N ALA A 140 -6.13 2.64 -8.83
CA ALA A 140 -7.21 2.33 -9.77
C ALA A 140 -7.03 3.12 -11.08
N VAL A 141 -7.69 2.65 -12.13
CA VAL A 141 -7.64 3.27 -13.48
C VAL A 141 -8.30 4.65 -13.52
N ASP A 142 -9.33 4.88 -12.71
CA ASP A 142 -10.08 6.14 -12.62
C ASP A 142 -10.79 6.29 -11.26
N ALA A 143 -11.52 7.40 -11.08
CA ALA A 143 -12.13 7.77 -9.80
C ALA A 143 -13.33 6.85 -9.43
N THR A 144 -14.04 6.35 -10.44
CA THR A 144 -15.15 5.41 -10.26
C THR A 144 -14.61 4.05 -9.83
N GLY A 145 -13.56 3.57 -10.51
CA GLY A 145 -12.83 2.37 -10.15
C GLY A 145 -12.23 2.47 -8.76
N ALA A 146 -11.67 3.63 -8.39
CA ALA A 146 -11.09 3.85 -7.07
C ALA A 146 -12.10 3.67 -5.93
N LEU A 147 -13.29 4.27 -6.03
CA LEU A 147 -14.32 4.12 -4.99
C LEU A 147 -14.84 2.68 -4.93
N ALA A 148 -15.04 2.05 -6.09
CA ALA A 148 -15.55 0.68 -6.17
C ALA A 148 -14.55 -0.33 -5.58
N VAL A 149 -13.26 -0.25 -5.96
CA VAL A 149 -12.19 -1.08 -5.38
C VAL A 149 -12.07 -0.86 -3.88
N PHE A 150 -12.12 0.40 -3.42
CA PHE A 150 -12.08 0.69 -1.98
C PHE A 150 -13.21 0.01 -1.22
N LYS A 151 -14.45 0.08 -1.72
CA LYS A 151 -15.61 -0.58 -1.11
C LYS A 151 -15.49 -2.10 -1.14
N ASP A 152 -15.07 -2.66 -2.27
CA ASP A 152 -14.90 -4.11 -2.43
C ASP A 152 -13.81 -4.69 -1.52
N MET A 153 -12.76 -3.90 -1.23
CA MET A 153 -11.70 -4.28 -0.28
C MET A 153 -12.12 -4.16 1.19
N TYR A 154 -13.15 -3.36 1.49
CA TYR A 154 -13.62 -3.13 2.85
C TYR A 154 -14.79 -4.04 3.25
N ALA A 155 -15.72 -4.29 2.32
CA ALA A 155 -16.88 -5.12 2.62
C ALA A 155 -16.45 -6.57 2.90
N GLU A 156 -16.75 -7.06 4.11
CA GLU A 156 -16.52 -8.44 4.54
C GLU A 156 -17.37 -9.41 3.69
N GLY A 157 -16.90 -9.72 2.47
CA GLY A 157 -17.58 -10.65 1.56
C GLY A 157 -17.47 -10.34 0.06
N ASP A 158 -16.93 -9.19 -0.34
CA ASP A 158 -16.85 -8.80 -1.75
C ASP A 158 -15.61 -9.35 -2.48
N ARG A 159 -15.45 -8.94 -3.74
CA ARG A 159 -14.46 -9.41 -4.74
C ARG A 159 -13.02 -9.48 -4.21
N HIS A 160 -12.66 -8.60 -3.26
CA HIS A 160 -11.35 -8.55 -2.63
C HIS A 160 -11.47 -8.85 -1.14
N ARG A 161 -11.07 -10.05 -0.72
CA ARG A 161 -11.08 -10.37 0.70
C ARG A 161 -10.04 -9.52 1.45
N PRO A 162 -10.42 -8.69 2.43
CA PRO A 162 -9.45 -7.91 3.21
C PRO A 162 -8.46 -8.81 3.94
N LEU A 163 -7.21 -8.37 4.04
CA LEU A 163 -6.21 -9.03 4.88
C LEU A 163 -6.57 -8.84 6.36
N SER A 164 -6.26 -9.82 7.19
CA SER A 164 -6.35 -9.62 8.64
C SER A 164 -5.28 -8.61 9.08
N GLY A 165 -5.67 -7.59 9.85
CA GLY A 165 -4.73 -6.62 10.41
C GLY A 165 -4.32 -5.50 9.47
N VAL A 166 -5.12 -5.15 8.46
CA VAL A 166 -4.91 -3.91 7.70
C VAL A 166 -4.97 -2.72 8.66
N ILE A 167 -3.99 -1.81 8.54
CA ILE A 167 -3.95 -0.56 9.30
C ILE A 167 -4.18 0.65 8.43
N VAL A 168 -3.90 0.56 7.13
CA VAL A 168 -4.13 1.64 6.19
C VAL A 168 -4.44 1.00 4.85
N LEU A 169 -5.60 1.34 4.29
CA LEU A 169 -5.96 1.10 2.91
C LEU A 169 -6.04 2.46 2.22
N THR A 170 -5.23 2.64 1.18
CA THR A 170 -5.29 3.81 0.29
C THR A 170 -5.68 3.36 -1.11
N VAL A 171 -6.66 4.00 -1.72
CA VAL A 171 -6.99 3.81 -3.14
C VAL A 171 -6.94 5.15 -3.86
N LYS A 172 -6.21 5.21 -4.98
CA LYS A 172 -6.03 6.44 -5.80
C LYS A 172 -6.42 6.22 -7.26
N GLY A 173 -7.03 7.22 -7.89
CA GLY A 173 -7.40 7.18 -9.33
C GLY A 173 -8.05 8.46 -9.83
N GLY A 174 -7.67 9.63 -9.31
CA GLY A 174 -8.47 10.88 -9.41
C GLY A 174 -9.42 11.07 -8.22
N LEU A 175 -9.74 9.98 -7.52
CA LEU A 175 -10.23 9.98 -6.14
C LEU A 175 -9.14 9.39 -5.23
N PHE A 176 -8.90 10.01 -4.08
CA PHE A 176 -8.07 9.45 -3.00
C PHE A 176 -8.97 9.05 -1.83
N VAL A 177 -8.96 7.79 -1.43
CA VAL A 177 -9.70 7.29 -0.26
C VAL A 177 -8.74 6.59 0.69
N GLU A 178 -8.82 6.93 1.99
CA GLU A 178 -7.92 6.41 3.02
C GLU A 178 -8.66 6.04 4.32
N THR A 179 -8.35 4.86 4.86
CA THR A 179 -8.77 4.43 6.22
C THR A 179 -7.82 4.95 7.31
N ASP A 180 -8.28 5.03 8.56
CA ASP A 180 -7.37 5.33 9.67
C ASP A 180 -6.58 4.11 10.13
N PHE A 181 -5.59 4.33 11.01
CA PHE A 181 -4.72 3.31 11.60
C PHE A 181 -5.44 2.14 12.31
N ASN A 182 -6.74 2.27 12.58
CA ASN A 182 -7.57 1.25 13.22
C ASN A 182 -8.59 0.63 12.24
N ASP A 183 -8.34 0.76 10.93
CA ASP A 183 -9.20 0.25 9.87
C ASP A 183 -10.61 0.86 9.87
N ARG A 184 -10.78 2.05 10.48
CA ARG A 184 -12.06 2.75 10.42
C ARG A 184 -12.13 3.51 9.10
N PHE A 185 -13.17 3.22 8.33
CA PHE A 185 -13.40 3.81 7.03
C PHE A 185 -14.05 5.20 7.12
N PRO A 186 -13.82 6.07 6.13
CA PRO A 186 -14.35 7.44 6.12
C PRO A 186 -15.80 7.49 5.62
N ALA A 187 -16.73 6.78 6.29
CA ALA A 187 -18.13 6.60 5.88
C ALA A 187 -18.84 7.91 5.49
N GLU A 188 -18.76 8.91 6.35
CA GLU A 188 -19.39 10.22 6.13
C GLU A 188 -18.73 11.00 5.00
N ALA A 189 -17.41 10.86 4.81
CA ALA A 189 -16.72 11.51 3.68
C ALA A 189 -17.16 10.89 2.35
N ILE A 190 -17.36 9.58 2.33
CA ILE A 190 -17.91 8.86 1.17
C ILE A 190 -19.34 9.33 0.90
N ALA A 191 -20.20 9.42 1.91
CA ALA A 191 -21.57 9.90 1.74
C ALA A 191 -21.62 11.35 1.20
N ALA A 192 -20.78 12.24 1.71
CA ALA A 192 -20.65 13.61 1.19
C ALA A 192 -20.23 13.64 -0.28
N TYR A 193 -19.21 12.85 -0.64
CA TYR A 193 -18.71 12.73 -2.01
C TYR A 193 -19.79 12.19 -2.96
N GLU A 194 -20.49 11.12 -2.59
CA GLU A 194 -21.53 10.51 -3.41
C GLU A 194 -22.71 11.44 -3.63
N ALA A 195 -23.09 12.23 -2.63
CA ALA A 195 -24.16 13.22 -2.76
C ALA A 195 -23.81 14.33 -3.76
N VAL A 196 -22.55 14.78 -3.79
CA VAL A 196 -22.08 15.77 -4.78
C VAL A 196 -21.96 15.13 -6.16
N LEU A 197 -21.35 13.96 -6.25
CA LEU A 197 -21.14 13.23 -7.51
C LEU A 197 -22.46 12.91 -8.22
N ALA A 198 -23.55 12.69 -7.47
CA ALA A 198 -24.87 12.43 -8.02
C ALA A 198 -25.46 13.61 -8.81
N GLN A 199 -24.98 14.83 -8.60
CA GLN A 199 -25.55 16.05 -9.20
C GLN A 199 -24.52 16.86 -10.00
N TYR A 200 -23.24 16.74 -9.67
CA TYR A 200 -22.17 17.55 -10.23
C TYR A 200 -21.00 16.69 -10.71
N PRO A 201 -20.39 17.03 -11.86
CA PRO A 201 -19.13 16.43 -12.27
C PRO A 201 -18.03 16.77 -11.25
N VAL A 202 -17.42 15.73 -10.67
CA VAL A 202 -16.28 15.86 -9.75
C VAL A 202 -14.99 15.53 -10.51
N VAL A 203 -14.02 16.43 -10.46
CA VAL A 203 -12.72 16.27 -11.15
C VAL A 203 -11.62 15.79 -10.21
N GLY A 204 -11.85 15.87 -8.91
CA GLY A 204 -10.95 15.31 -7.91
C GLY A 204 -11.56 15.28 -6.52
N ALA A 205 -11.16 14.31 -5.70
CA ALA A 205 -11.56 14.29 -4.30
C ALA A 205 -10.55 13.58 -3.40
N THR A 206 -10.56 13.93 -2.13
CA THR A 206 -9.77 13.31 -1.05
C THR A 206 -10.70 13.02 0.11
N LEU A 207 -10.87 11.74 0.42
CA LEU A 207 -11.70 11.22 1.49
C LEU A 207 -10.78 10.55 2.50
N ARG A 208 -10.71 11.05 3.73
CA ARG A 208 -9.79 10.54 4.74
C ARG A 208 -10.51 10.27 6.04
N ARG A 209 -10.01 9.27 6.77
CA ARG A 209 -10.27 9.11 8.19
C ARG A 209 -8.99 9.39 8.94
N ASP A 210 -8.99 10.42 9.78
CA ASP A 210 -7.93 10.65 10.76
C ASP A 210 -8.36 10.10 12.13
N ALA A 211 -7.38 9.56 12.87
CA ALA A 211 -7.63 8.96 14.18
C ALA A 211 -7.98 10.00 15.26
N VAL A 212 -7.58 11.26 15.09
CA VAL A 212 -7.71 12.37 16.04
C VAL A 212 -8.82 13.34 15.62
N SER A 213 -8.84 13.80 14.36
CA SER A 213 -9.83 14.76 13.85
C SER A 213 -11.06 14.13 13.21
N GLY A 214 -11.12 12.79 13.12
CA GLY A 214 -12.23 12.08 12.49
C GLY A 214 -12.16 12.12 10.97
N SER A 215 -13.31 11.94 10.31
CA SER A 215 -13.38 11.94 8.84
C SER A 215 -13.21 13.35 8.27
N ALA A 216 -12.62 13.47 7.08
CA ALA A 216 -12.51 14.72 6.34
C ALA A 216 -12.72 14.47 4.84
N VAL A 217 -13.26 15.47 4.15
CA VAL A 217 -13.56 15.39 2.72
C VAL A 217 -13.22 16.69 2.02
N ASN A 218 -12.43 16.59 0.95
CA ASN A 218 -12.17 17.66 0.02
C ASN A 218 -12.68 17.24 -1.36
N ILE A 219 -13.59 18.01 -1.95
CA ILE A 219 -14.21 17.73 -3.26
C ILE A 219 -13.90 18.90 -4.20
N VAL A 220 -13.45 18.57 -5.40
CA VAL A 220 -13.21 19.53 -6.48
C VAL A 220 -14.23 19.29 -7.58
N VAL A 221 -15.21 20.18 -7.70
CA VAL A 221 -16.21 20.12 -8.77
C VAL A 221 -15.69 20.79 -10.04
N ALA A 222 -16.17 20.33 -11.20
CA ALA A 222 -15.80 20.91 -12.49
C ALA A 222 -16.15 22.41 -12.56
N LYS A 223 -15.35 23.16 -13.32
CA LYS A 223 -15.58 24.59 -13.58
C LYS A 223 -17.01 24.85 -14.09
N GLY A 224 -17.66 25.87 -13.55
CA GLY A 224 -19.03 26.24 -13.89
C GLY A 224 -20.12 25.47 -13.13
N SER A 225 -19.75 24.50 -12.30
CA SER A 225 -20.68 23.88 -11.35
C SER A 225 -21.07 24.84 -10.24
N ASP A 226 -22.29 24.70 -9.72
CA ASP A 226 -22.76 25.46 -8.55
C ASP A 226 -22.07 24.91 -7.28
N ARG A 227 -20.98 25.56 -6.91
CA ARG A 227 -20.15 25.19 -5.76
C ARG A 227 -20.92 25.28 -4.44
N ASP A 228 -21.76 26.30 -4.29
CA ASP A 228 -22.44 26.55 -3.02
C ASP A 228 -23.52 25.50 -2.80
N HIS A 229 -24.28 25.14 -3.84
CA HIS A 229 -25.21 24.01 -3.75
C HIS A 229 -24.50 22.66 -3.58
N ALA A 230 -23.33 22.44 -4.21
CA ALA A 230 -22.53 21.24 -3.98
C ALA A 230 -22.05 21.14 -2.51
N ASP A 231 -21.63 22.24 -1.89
CA ASP A 231 -21.28 22.30 -0.46
C ASP A 231 -22.50 21.97 0.42
N GLU A 232 -23.68 22.49 0.09
CA GLU A 232 -24.93 22.16 0.80
C GLU A 232 -25.30 20.68 0.71
N LEU A 233 -25.16 20.06 -0.48
CA LEU A 233 -25.39 18.63 -0.66
C LEU A 233 -24.44 17.79 0.20
N ALA A 234 -23.14 18.12 0.17
CA ALA A 234 -22.12 17.46 0.96
C ALA A 234 -22.42 17.56 2.47
N ARG A 235 -22.75 18.76 2.97
CA ARG A 235 -23.09 19.00 4.39
C ARG A 235 -24.35 18.26 4.82
N ARG A 236 -25.35 18.18 3.94
CA ARG A 236 -26.59 17.47 4.24
C ARG A 236 -26.38 15.96 4.34
N ALA A 237 -25.53 15.40 3.47
CA ALA A 237 -25.21 13.98 3.47
C ALA A 237 -24.30 13.56 4.63
N ALA A 238 -23.51 14.50 5.18
CA ALA A 238 -22.52 14.24 6.22
C ALA A 238 -22.54 15.32 7.33
N PRO A 239 -23.65 15.43 8.09
CA PRO A 239 -23.87 16.55 9.00
C PRO A 239 -22.85 16.63 10.14
N ASN A 240 -22.22 15.52 10.53
CA ASN A 240 -21.26 15.51 11.65
C ASN A 240 -19.85 15.96 11.25
N LEU A 241 -19.55 16.10 9.95
CA LEU A 241 -18.23 16.53 9.49
C LEU A 241 -18.02 18.04 9.67
N GLY A 242 -19.08 18.85 9.68
CA GLY A 242 -18.99 20.29 9.89
C GLY A 242 -17.95 20.97 9.00
N ALA A 243 -16.93 21.59 9.61
CA ALA A 243 -15.86 22.28 8.90
C ALA A 243 -14.85 21.36 8.19
N ALA A 244 -14.92 20.04 8.41
CA ALA A 244 -14.09 19.04 7.72
C ALA A 244 -14.58 18.74 6.29
N ILE A 245 -15.68 19.36 5.86
CA ILE A 245 -16.14 19.38 4.47
C ILE A 245 -15.61 20.63 3.78
N LYS A 246 -14.85 20.40 2.70
CA LYS A 246 -14.39 21.46 1.80
C LYS A 246 -14.80 21.13 0.37
N VAL A 247 -15.61 22.00 -0.24
CA VAL A 247 -15.94 21.95 -1.67
C VAL A 247 -15.30 23.13 -2.39
N THR A 248 -14.58 22.84 -3.46
CA THR A 248 -13.88 23.83 -4.29
C THR A 248 -14.19 23.59 -5.77
N SER A 249 -13.95 24.60 -6.59
CA SER A 249 -14.05 24.48 -8.05
C SER A 249 -12.67 24.34 -8.66
N ASP A 250 -12.58 23.62 -9.78
CA ASP A 250 -11.36 23.54 -10.56
C ASP A 250 -10.91 24.95 -11.01
N SER A 251 -9.66 25.30 -10.71
CA SER A 251 -9.09 26.61 -11.07
C SER A 251 -8.53 26.49 -12.48
N ALA A 252 -8.78 27.47 -13.36
CA ALA A 252 -7.99 27.55 -14.58
C ALA A 252 -6.55 27.94 -14.21
N ASP A 253 -5.57 27.17 -14.68
CA ASP A 253 -4.18 27.62 -14.78
C ASP A 253 -4.09 28.92 -15.61
#